data_AF-A0A2V7V5A7-F1
#
_entry.id   AF-A0A2V7V5A7-F1
#
_cell.length_a   1.000
_cell.length_b   1.000
_cell.length_c   1.000
_cell.angle_alpha   90.00
_cell.angle_beta   90.00
_cell.angle_gamma   90.00
#
_symmetry.space_group_name_H-M   'P 1'
#
loop_
_entity.id
_entity.type
_entity.pdbx_description
1 polymer ?
#
loop_
_entity_poly.entity_id
_entity_poly.type
_entity_poly.pdbx_seq_one_letter_code
_entity_poly.pdbx_strand_id
1 'polypeptide(L)'
;MIIPADAQSGGARAAGVVPFLDRRLAERDSKIPDYAEERKRWKDGLLRVDEVAREMHGKAFLETAPEQRLAVLTRMARNEKDPKASEERFFGELKQATAGIYYTSKVGIHDDVQYKGNTLLTEFVGEDVSQKG
;
A
#
# COMPACT_ATOMS: atom_id res chain seq x y z
N MET A 1 -6.22 -7.69 -2.95
CA MET A 1 -5.72 -7.09 -1.69
C MET A 1 -4.23 -6.80 -1.89
N ILE A 2 -3.68 -5.71 -1.33
CA ILE A 2 -2.28 -5.31 -1.61
C ILE A 2 -1.25 -6.12 -0.80
N ILE A 3 -1.42 -6.21 0.52
CA ILE A 3 -0.61 -7.08 1.40
C ILE A 3 -1.57 -8.01 2.14
N PRO A 4 -1.76 -9.26 1.67
CA PRO A 4 -2.63 -10.22 2.32
C PRO A 4 -2.05 -10.75 3.63
N ALA A 5 -2.91 -11.34 4.47
CA ALA A 5 -2.45 -12.15 5.59
C ALA A 5 -1.93 -13.49 5.09
N ASP A 6 -0.92 -14.02 5.76
CA ASP A 6 -0.32 -15.33 5.48
C ASP A 6 0.07 -16.02 6.80
N ALA A 7 0.93 -17.04 6.73
CA ALA A 7 1.37 -17.79 7.91
C ALA A 7 2.28 -16.96 8.84
N GLN A 8 2.90 -15.89 8.35
CA GLN A 8 3.90 -15.11 9.06
C GLN A 8 3.31 -13.81 9.62
N SER A 9 2.44 -13.13 8.87
CA SER A 9 1.85 -11.87 9.28
C SER A 9 0.34 -11.79 9.08
N GLY A 10 -0.32 -10.96 9.88
CA GLY A 10 -1.74 -10.64 9.69
C GLY A 10 -2.06 -9.71 8.51
N GLY A 11 -1.04 -9.35 7.70
CA GLY A 11 -1.18 -8.49 6.52
C GLY A 11 -1.63 -7.05 6.80
N ALA A 12 -1.93 -6.28 5.75
CA ALA A 12 -2.31 -4.86 5.85
C ALA A 12 -3.54 -4.60 6.72
N ARG A 13 -4.45 -5.58 6.81
CA ARG A 13 -5.65 -5.48 7.64
C ARG A 13 -5.31 -5.49 9.13
N ALA A 14 -4.51 -6.45 9.59
CA ALA A 14 -4.08 -6.53 10.98
C ALA A 14 -3.15 -5.36 11.36
N ALA A 15 -2.36 -4.87 10.40
CA ALA A 15 -1.50 -3.70 10.57
C ALA A 15 -2.25 -2.36 10.74
N GLY A 16 -3.58 -2.33 10.56
CA GLY A 16 -4.36 -1.10 10.71
C GLY A 16 -4.10 -0.05 9.63
N VAL A 17 -3.73 -0.49 8.41
CA VAL A 17 -3.40 0.44 7.31
C VAL A 17 -4.55 1.38 6.97
N VAL A 18 -5.76 0.84 6.82
CA VAL A 18 -6.96 1.61 6.45
C VAL A 18 -7.30 2.67 7.50
N PRO A 19 -7.48 2.35 8.80
CA PRO A 19 -7.80 3.37 9.79
C PRO A 19 -6.67 4.41 9.97
N PHE A 20 -5.40 4.02 9.77
CA PHE A 20 -4.30 4.99 9.79
C PHE A 20 -4.39 5.97 8.63
N LEU A 21 -4.61 5.48 7.41
CA LEU A 21 -4.70 6.29 6.20
C LEU A 21 -5.90 7.25 6.26
N ASP A 22 -7.06 6.75 6.67
CA ASP A 22 -8.29 7.54 6.83
C ASP A 22 -8.06 8.70 7.82
N ARG A 23 -7.54 8.38 9.01
CA ARG A 23 -7.19 9.38 10.02
C ARG A 23 -6.18 10.40 9.52
N ARG A 24 -5.12 9.97 8.83
CA ARG A 24 -4.12 10.87 8.23
C ARG A 24 -4.75 11.85 7.23
N LEU A 25 -5.67 11.38 6.39
CA LEU A 25 -6.36 12.24 5.42
C LEU A 25 -7.34 13.19 6.11
N ALA A 26 -7.99 12.76 7.20
CA ALA A 26 -8.94 13.57 7.97
C ALA A 26 -8.26 14.66 8.83
N GLU A 27 -7.14 14.34 9.49
CA GLU A 27 -6.48 15.23 10.45
C GLU A 27 -5.62 16.34 9.80
N ARG A 28 -5.25 16.20 8.52
CA ARG A 28 -4.45 17.21 7.82
C ARG A 28 -5.21 18.54 7.67
N ASP A 29 -4.55 19.67 7.86
CA ASP A 29 -5.19 20.98 7.66
C ASP A 29 -5.63 21.16 6.19
N SER A 30 -6.91 21.46 5.96
CA SER A 30 -7.46 21.71 4.62
C SER A 30 -7.18 23.08 4.06
N LYS A 31 -6.64 23.99 4.86
CA LYS A 31 -6.17 25.29 4.39
C LYS A 31 -4.81 25.20 3.72
N ILE A 32 -4.06 24.12 3.96
CA ILE A 32 -2.80 23.85 3.26
C ILE A 32 -3.15 23.23 1.88
N PRO A 33 -2.83 23.91 0.76
CA PRO A 33 -3.25 23.47 -0.57
C PRO A 33 -2.84 22.04 -0.89
N ASP A 34 -1.59 21.66 -0.59
CA ASP A 34 -1.07 20.31 -0.87
C ASP A 34 -1.88 19.19 -0.20
N TYR A 35 -2.39 19.44 1.01
CA TYR A 35 -3.19 18.48 1.77
C TYR A 35 -4.64 18.43 1.27
N ALA A 36 -5.19 19.56 0.83
CA ALA A 36 -6.49 19.58 0.15
C ALA A 36 -6.42 18.78 -1.17
N GLU A 37 -5.37 19.01 -1.96
CA GLU A 37 -5.15 18.29 -3.21
C GLU A 37 -4.89 16.80 -2.99
N GLU A 38 -4.14 16.41 -1.95
CA GLU A 38 -3.96 15.00 -1.58
C GLU A 38 -5.30 14.33 -1.28
N ARG A 39 -6.15 14.92 -0.43
CA ARG A 39 -7.49 14.38 -0.14
C ARG A 39 -8.34 14.25 -1.40
N LYS A 40 -8.30 15.25 -2.29
CA LYS A 40 -9.04 15.22 -3.55
C LYS A 40 -8.55 14.06 -4.41
N ARG A 41 -7.24 13.91 -4.61
CA ARG A 41 -6.64 12.78 -5.35
C ARG A 41 -7.06 11.42 -4.79
N TRP A 42 -7.07 11.25 -3.47
CA TRP A 42 -7.52 10.00 -2.84
C TRP A 42 -9.01 9.72 -3.08
N LYS A 43 -9.87 10.74 -2.98
CA LYS A 43 -11.31 10.59 -3.27
C LYS A 43 -11.53 10.22 -4.74
N ASP A 44 -10.90 10.94 -5.65
CA ASP A 44 -11.01 10.72 -7.11
C ASP A 44 -10.48 9.32 -7.48
N GLY A 45 -9.37 8.90 -6.85
CA GLY A 45 -8.81 7.56 -7.04
C GLY A 45 -9.72 6.44 -6.56
N LEU A 46 -10.35 6.58 -5.38
CA LEU A 46 -11.32 5.60 -4.88
C LEU A 46 -12.56 5.51 -5.78
N LEU A 47 -13.05 6.65 -6.28
CA LEU A 47 -14.12 6.66 -7.29
C LEU A 47 -13.70 5.93 -8.56
N ARG A 48 -12.46 6.12 -9.01
CA ARG A 48 -11.94 5.43 -10.19
C ARG A 48 -11.87 3.91 -9.99
N VAL A 49 -11.52 3.41 -8.79
CA VAL A 49 -11.58 1.97 -8.46
C VAL A 49 -12.99 1.43 -8.64
N ASP A 50 -13.99 2.18 -8.15
CA ASP A 50 -15.39 1.83 -8.26
C ASP A 50 -15.89 1.84 -9.72
N GLU A 51 -15.44 2.79 -10.53
CA GLU A 51 -15.72 2.84 -11.96
C GLU A 51 -15.11 1.64 -12.70
N VAL A 52 -13.84 1.30 -12.43
CA VAL A 52 -13.18 0.13 -13.03
C VAL A 52 -13.92 -1.15 -12.66
N ALA A 53 -14.42 -1.27 -11.42
CA ALA A 53 -15.25 -2.39 -11.00
C ALA A 53 -16.58 -2.45 -11.75
N ARG A 54 -17.25 -1.31 -11.94
CA ARG A 54 -18.50 -1.22 -12.72
C ARG A 54 -18.26 -1.55 -14.20
N GLU A 55 -17.18 -1.07 -14.80
CA GLU A 55 -16.79 -1.39 -16.17
C GLU A 55 -16.57 -2.91 -16.36
N MET A 56 -15.93 -3.57 -15.40
CA MET A 56 -15.59 -4.99 -15.51
C MET A 56 -16.72 -5.94 -15.12
N HIS A 57 -17.53 -5.56 -14.13
CA HIS A 57 -18.44 -6.48 -13.43
C HIS A 57 -19.85 -5.90 -13.19
N GLY A 58 -20.13 -4.67 -13.63
CA GLY A 58 -21.44 -4.03 -13.52
C GLY A 58 -21.84 -3.62 -12.09
N LYS A 59 -20.91 -3.67 -11.12
CA LYS A 59 -21.16 -3.39 -9.70
C LYS A 59 -20.06 -2.52 -9.10
N ALA A 60 -20.34 -1.80 -8.01
CA ALA A 60 -19.29 -1.09 -7.27
C ALA A 60 -18.27 -2.09 -6.69
N PHE A 61 -17.05 -1.64 -6.40
CA PHE A 61 -15.95 -2.51 -5.99
C PHE A 61 -16.30 -3.36 -4.76
N LEU A 62 -16.92 -2.76 -3.74
CA LEU A 62 -17.31 -3.47 -2.52
C LEU A 62 -18.49 -4.43 -2.73
N GLU A 63 -19.27 -4.28 -3.80
CA GLU A 63 -20.38 -5.18 -4.16
C GLU A 63 -19.92 -6.38 -5.00
N THR A 64 -18.67 -6.38 -5.49
CA THR A 64 -18.09 -7.50 -6.24
C THR A 64 -17.56 -8.61 -5.32
N ALA A 65 -17.47 -9.83 -5.86
CA ALA A 65 -16.90 -10.98 -5.17
C ALA A 65 -15.37 -10.84 -4.96
N PRO A 66 -14.75 -11.54 -4.01
CA PRO A 66 -13.31 -11.42 -3.73
C PRO A 66 -12.41 -11.61 -4.97
N GLU A 67 -12.76 -12.54 -5.85
CA GLU A 67 -12.01 -12.86 -7.07
C GLU A 67 -12.12 -11.73 -8.09
N GLN A 68 -13.29 -11.10 -8.16
CA GLN A 68 -13.55 -9.92 -8.99
C GLN A 68 -12.79 -8.70 -8.47
N ARG A 69 -12.77 -8.48 -7.15
CA ARG A 69 -11.94 -7.42 -6.53
C ARG A 69 -10.48 -7.60 -6.87
N LEU A 70 -9.98 -8.85 -6.86
CA LEU A 70 -8.61 -9.15 -7.28
C LEU A 70 -8.42 -8.80 -8.76
N ALA A 71 -9.33 -9.21 -9.64
CA ALA A 71 -9.25 -8.91 -11.07
C ALA A 71 -9.23 -7.40 -11.37
N VAL A 72 -10.04 -6.60 -10.67
CA VAL A 72 -10.03 -5.13 -10.76
C VAL A 72 -8.66 -4.59 -10.38
N LEU A 73 -8.13 -4.96 -9.21
CA LEU A 73 -6.80 -4.51 -8.75
C LEU A 73 -5.69 -4.96 -9.70
N THR A 74 -5.75 -6.18 -10.23
CA THR A 74 -4.81 -6.70 -11.22
C THR A 74 -4.88 -5.93 -12.53
N ARG A 75 -6.07 -5.52 -13.00
CA ARG A 75 -6.21 -4.66 -14.18
C ARG A 75 -5.50 -3.33 -13.96
N MET A 76 -5.73 -2.69 -12.82
CA MET A 76 -5.12 -1.39 -12.50
C MET A 76 -3.59 -1.50 -12.33
N ALA A 77 -3.08 -2.66 -11.92
CA ALA A 77 -1.64 -2.91 -11.75
C ALA A 77 -0.89 -3.20 -13.07
N ARG A 78 -1.56 -3.36 -14.21
CA ARG A 78 -0.93 -3.88 -15.45
C ARG A 78 0.27 -3.06 -15.91
N ASN A 79 0.21 -1.75 -15.78
CA ASN A 79 1.24 -0.82 -16.27
C ASN A 79 1.96 -0.09 -15.13
N GLU A 80 2.18 -0.76 -13.98
CA GLU A 80 2.82 -0.14 -12.80
C GLU A 80 4.15 0.58 -13.08
N LYS A 81 4.94 0.09 -14.05
CA LYS A 81 6.23 0.70 -14.41
C LYS A 81 6.10 2.01 -15.20
N ASP A 82 5.01 2.18 -15.93
CA ASP A 82 4.76 3.34 -16.80
C ASP A 82 3.24 3.59 -16.91
N PRO A 83 2.60 4.07 -15.84
CA PRO A 83 1.14 4.18 -15.76
C PRO A 83 0.62 5.30 -16.68
N LYS A 84 -0.29 4.93 -17.58
CA LYS A 84 -0.90 5.82 -18.56
C LYS A 84 -2.25 6.34 -18.11
N ALA A 85 -3.05 5.48 -17.49
CA ALA A 85 -4.39 5.82 -17.02
C ALA A 85 -4.39 6.29 -15.56
N SER A 86 -5.43 7.03 -15.16
CA SER A 86 -5.55 7.55 -13.79
C SER A 86 -5.69 6.43 -12.76
N GLU A 87 -6.39 5.34 -13.10
CA GLU A 87 -6.50 4.16 -12.25
C GLU A 87 -5.14 3.49 -11.99
N GLU A 88 -4.26 3.46 -12.99
CA GLU A 88 -2.95 2.82 -12.88
C GLU A 88 -2.04 3.64 -11.96
N ARG A 89 -2.08 4.97 -12.10
CA ARG A 89 -1.38 5.90 -11.20
C ARG A 89 -1.88 5.77 -9.77
N PHE A 90 -3.20 5.76 -9.59
CA PHE A 90 -3.78 5.61 -8.27
C PHE A 90 -3.47 4.26 -7.64
N PHE A 91 -3.43 3.18 -8.41
CA PHE A 91 -3.00 1.87 -7.90
C PHE A 91 -1.56 1.93 -7.36
N GLY A 92 -0.65 2.60 -8.07
CA GLY A 92 0.71 2.84 -7.60
C GLY A 92 0.75 3.61 -6.28
N GLU A 93 -0.01 4.70 -6.17
CA GLU A 93 -0.13 5.49 -4.93
C GLU A 93 -0.71 4.67 -3.77
N LEU A 94 -1.78 3.92 -4.02
CA LEU A 94 -2.43 3.04 -3.05
C LEU A 94 -1.47 1.96 -2.55
N LYS A 95 -0.70 1.35 -3.46
CA LYS A 95 0.28 0.32 -3.15
C LYS A 95 1.42 0.88 -2.29
N GLN A 96 1.99 2.02 -2.69
CA GLN A 96 3.06 2.67 -1.93
C GLN A 96 2.62 3.11 -0.55
N ALA A 97 1.44 3.73 -0.44
CA ALA A 97 0.88 4.12 0.85
C ALA A 97 0.62 2.90 1.75
N THR A 98 0.05 1.83 1.20
CA THR A 98 -0.20 0.58 1.94
C THR A 98 1.09 -0.02 2.45
N ALA A 99 2.11 -0.15 1.60
CA ALA A 99 3.41 -0.71 1.99
C ALA A 99 4.13 0.16 3.03
N GLY A 100 4.15 1.48 2.84
CA GLY A 100 4.80 2.39 3.78
C GLY A 100 4.16 2.38 5.16
N ILE A 101 2.82 2.33 5.23
CA ILE A 101 2.10 2.22 6.51
C ILE A 101 2.29 0.83 7.11
N TYR A 102 2.24 -0.23 6.30
CA TYR A 102 2.39 -1.60 6.77
C TYR A 102 3.76 -1.86 7.40
N TYR A 103 4.86 -1.54 6.70
CA TYR A 103 6.21 -1.82 7.19
C TYR A 103 6.67 -0.91 8.34
N THR A 104 5.90 0.15 8.64
CA THR A 104 6.10 0.98 9.84
C THR A 104 5.17 0.58 11.00
N SER A 105 4.23 -0.33 10.77
CA SER A 105 3.38 -0.90 11.82
C SER A 105 4.11 -1.98 12.61
N LYS A 106 3.62 -2.31 13.81
CA LYS A 106 4.12 -3.44 14.60
C LYS A 106 4.08 -4.76 13.83
N VAL A 107 3.01 -4.99 13.06
CA VAL A 107 2.84 -6.21 12.26
C VAL A 107 3.93 -6.30 11.19
N GLY A 108 4.15 -5.24 10.42
CA GLY A 108 5.15 -5.26 9.36
C GLY A 108 6.59 -5.31 9.88
N ILE A 109 6.92 -4.55 10.94
CA ILE A 109 8.30 -4.50 11.43
C ILE A 109 8.70 -5.73 12.27
N HIS A 110 7.79 -6.27 13.11
CA HIS A 110 8.11 -7.35 14.04
C HIS A 110 7.65 -8.73 13.57
N ASP A 111 6.45 -8.84 12.99
CA ASP A 111 5.91 -10.15 12.61
C ASP A 111 6.44 -10.54 11.22
N ASP A 112 6.39 -9.61 10.25
CA ASP A 112 6.88 -9.84 8.90
C ASP A 112 8.40 -9.69 8.78
N VAL A 113 8.96 -8.50 9.00
CA VAL A 113 10.42 -8.28 8.84
C VAL A 113 11.25 -8.92 9.96
N GLN A 114 10.63 -9.25 11.10
CA GLN A 114 11.32 -9.83 12.28
C GLN A 114 12.52 -9.00 12.75
N TYR A 115 12.39 -7.67 12.68
CA TYR A 115 13.43 -6.76 13.11
C TYR A 115 13.77 -6.96 14.59
N LYS A 116 15.05 -7.22 14.86
CA LYS A 116 15.59 -7.57 16.20
C LYS A 116 16.16 -6.39 16.97
N GLY A 117 16.03 -5.16 16.45
CA GLY A 117 16.65 -3.96 17.01
C GLY A 117 17.97 -3.60 16.34
N ASN A 118 18.36 -2.34 16.47
CA ASN A 118 19.67 -1.87 16.04
C ASN A 118 20.68 -2.20 17.15
N THR A 119 21.70 -2.98 16.82
CA THR A 119 22.84 -3.21 17.71
C THR A 119 23.91 -2.16 17.38
N LEU A 120 24.44 -1.49 18.41
CA LEU A 120 25.54 -0.55 18.22
C LEU A 120 26.77 -1.32 17.76
N LEU A 121 27.29 -0.97 16.59
CA LEU A 121 28.61 -1.41 16.14
C LEU A 121 29.63 -0.36 16.60
N THR A 122 30.53 -0.73 17.50
CA THR A 122 31.60 0.15 18.00
C THR A 122 32.75 0.31 17.01
N GLU A 123 32.86 -0.61 16.04
CA GLU A 123 33.81 -0.57 14.94
C GLU A 123 33.17 -1.10 13.65
N PHE A 124 33.68 -0.65 12.51
CA PHE A 124 33.21 -1.10 11.20
C PHE A 124 33.72 -2.53 10.93
N VAL A 125 32.81 -3.49 10.82
CA VAL A 125 33.15 -4.93 10.76
C VAL A 125 33.52 -5.42 9.34
N GLY A 126 33.23 -4.62 8.30
CA GLY A 126 33.49 -5.00 6.90
C GLY A 126 32.77 -6.28 6.44
N GLU A 127 33.01 -6.68 5.20
CA GLU A 127 32.64 -8.00 4.68
C GLU A 127 33.93 -8.68 4.20
N ASP A 128 34.20 -9.91 4.63
CA ASP A 128 35.38 -10.65 4.19
C ASP A 128 35.20 -11.14 2.74
N VAL A 129 35.82 -10.42 1.81
CA VAL A 129 35.77 -10.71 0.37
C VAL A 129 36.76 -11.80 -0.06
N SER A 130 37.49 -12.43 0.87
CA SER A 130 38.53 -13.42 0.56
C SER A 130 37.98 -14.83 0.27
N GLN A 131 36.68 -15.08 0.54
CA GLN A 131 36.04 -16.38 0.31
C GLN A 131 35.17 -16.44 -0.96
N LYS A 132 35.58 -15.77 -2.03
CA LYS A 132 35.12 -16.07 -3.40
C LYS A 132 36.28 -16.65 -4.19
N GLY A 133 36.43 -17.98 -4.12
CA GLY A 133 37.33 -18.80 -4.92
C GLY A 133 36.73 -20.18 -5.10
#